data_AF-A0A7Z9T7J9-F1
#
_entry.id   AF-A0A7Z9T7J9-F1
#
_cell.length_a   1.000
_cell.length_b   1.000
_cell.length_c   1.000
_cell.angle_alpha   90.00
_cell.angle_beta   90.00
_cell.angle_gamma   90.00
#
_symmetry.space_group_name_H-M   'P 1'
#
loop_
_entity.id
_entity.type
_entity.pdbx_description
1 polymer ?
#
loop_
_entity_poly.entity_id
_entity_poly.type
_entity_poly.pdbx_seq_one_letter_code
_entity_poly.pdbx_strand_id
1 'polypeptide(L)'
;MRNRYLVTVCTIAAMVVSVSALATAQSSTPLRTAWGDPDLGGVWNNSTLTPFQRPERLGDQEFLTEEEAANVEQEAVDRNERLLNEEAQRTEAGGN
;
A
#
# COMPACT_ATOMS: atom_id res chain seq x y z
N MET A 1 -38.83 26.29 28.92
CA MET A 1 -39.13 25.14 28.05
C MET A 1 -38.65 25.33 26.60
N ARG A 2 -38.77 26.54 26.01
CA ARG A 2 -38.33 26.87 24.63
C ARG A 2 -36.86 26.55 24.31
N ASN A 3 -35.93 26.78 25.24
CA ASN A 3 -34.51 26.48 25.03
C ASN A 3 -34.19 24.98 25.01
N ARG A 4 -35.01 24.14 25.65
CA ARG A 4 -34.81 22.67 25.65
C ARG A 4 -35.16 22.08 24.28
N TYR A 5 -36.20 22.61 23.64
CA TYR A 5 -36.56 22.24 22.26
C TYR A 5 -35.50 22.69 21.25
N LEU A 6 -34.93 23.89 21.42
CA LEU A 6 -33.85 24.37 20.56
C LEU A 6 -32.58 23.52 20.67
N VAL A 7 -32.20 23.12 21.88
CA VAL A 7 -31.04 22.24 22.10
C VAL A 7 -31.26 20.86 21.46
N THR A 8 -32.43 20.24 21.64
CA THR A 8 -32.75 18.94 21.02
C THR A 8 -32.78 19.00 19.49
N VAL A 9 -33.30 20.08 18.91
CA VAL A 9 -33.29 20.26 17.45
C VAL A 9 -31.87 20.44 16.93
N CYS A 10 -31.03 21.23 17.62
CA CYS A 10 -29.63 21.39 17.23
C CYS A 10 -28.83 20.09 17.33
N THR A 11 -29.05 19.25 18.34
CA THR A 11 -28.33 17.97 18.46
C THR A 11 -28.77 16.98 17.38
N ILE A 12 -30.06 16.92 17.05
CA ILE A 12 -30.57 16.09 15.95
C ILE A 12 -30.00 16.58 14.62
N ALA A 13 -29.99 17.89 14.37
CA ALA A 13 -29.42 18.46 13.15
C ALA A 13 -27.93 18.16 13.01
N ALA A 14 -27.15 18.30 14.10
CA ALA A 14 -25.73 17.97 14.12
C ALA A 14 -25.49 16.47 13.84
N MET A 15 -26.32 15.58 14.39
CA MET A 15 -26.23 14.15 14.13
C MET A 15 -26.52 13.81 12.67
N VAL A 16 -27.53 14.42 12.05
CA VAL A 16 -27.88 14.21 10.63
C VAL A 16 -26.75 14.68 9.70
N VAL A 17 -26.14 15.83 9.98
CA VAL A 17 -25.00 16.34 9.20
C VAL A 17 -23.79 15.41 9.33
N SER A 18 -23.52 14.90 10.54
CA SER A 18 -22.38 14.01 10.80
C SER A 18 -22.50 12.67 10.07
N VAL A 19 -23.70 12.07 10.08
CA VAL A 19 -23.97 10.81 9.36
C VAL A 19 -23.82 10.99 7.84
N SER A 20 -24.26 12.13 7.31
CA SER A 20 -24.14 12.43 5.87
C SER A 20 -22.69 12.60 5.42
N ALA A 21 -21.85 13.23 6.26
CA ALA A 21 -20.42 13.40 5.98
C ALA A 21 -19.64 12.06 5.98
N LEU A 22 -20.01 11.11 6.84
CA LEU A 22 -19.43 9.76 6.81
C LEU A 22 -19.80 9.00 5.53
N ALA A 23 -21.03 9.17 5.02
CA ALA A 23 -21.49 8.50 3.80
C ALA A 23 -20.77 8.99 2.54
N THR A 24 -20.42 10.28 2.46
CA THR A 24 -19.69 10.83 1.30
C THR A 24 -18.20 10.49 1.35
N ALA A 25 -17.61 10.29 2.53
CA ALA A 25 -16.20 9.91 2.69
C ALA A 25 -15.87 8.52 2.12
N GLN A 26 -16.87 7.64 1.96
CA GLN A 26 -16.70 6.31 1.36
C GLN A 26 -16.85 6.30 -0.17
N SER A 27 -17.25 7.44 -0.77
CA SER A 27 -17.43 7.56 -2.21
C SER A 27 -16.12 7.97 -2.87
N SER A 28 -15.34 7.02 -3.37
CA SER A 28 -14.22 7.31 -4.27
C SER A 28 -14.63 7.06 -5.73
N THR A 29 -14.28 7.99 -6.63
CA THR A 29 -14.40 7.76 -8.06
C THR A 29 -13.17 6.97 -8.51
N PRO A 30 -13.31 5.76 -9.09
CA PRO A 30 -12.16 5.00 -9.55
C PRO A 30 -11.45 5.77 -10.67
N LEU A 31 -10.11 5.81 -10.62
CA LEU A 31 -9.29 6.40 -11.67
C LEU A 31 -9.46 5.56 -12.94
N ARG A 32 -9.75 6.23 -14.06
CA ARG A 32 -10.04 5.62 -15.36
C ARG A 32 -9.21 6.32 -16.43
N THR A 33 -8.76 5.56 -17.42
CA THR A 33 -8.12 6.09 -18.61
C THR A 33 -9.14 6.82 -19.49
N ALA A 34 -8.68 7.62 -20.46
CA ALA A 34 -9.55 8.34 -21.39
C ALA A 34 -10.45 7.41 -22.23
N TRP A 35 -10.12 6.11 -22.31
CA TRP A 35 -10.84 5.08 -23.06
C TRP A 35 -11.72 4.20 -22.16
N GLY A 36 -11.80 4.50 -20.85
CA GLY A 36 -12.75 3.90 -19.92
C GLY A 36 -12.24 2.71 -19.10
N ASP A 37 -10.98 2.31 -19.27
CA ASP A 37 -10.37 1.22 -18.49
C ASP A 37 -9.89 1.70 -17.12
N PRO A 38 -9.75 0.81 -16.11
CA PRO A 38 -9.08 1.15 -14.86
C PRO A 38 -7.67 1.69 -15.12
N ASP A 39 -7.33 2.83 -14.53
CA ASP A 39 -5.98 3.36 -14.59
C ASP A 39 -5.08 2.61 -13.59
N LEU A 40 -4.16 1.80 -14.12
CA LEU A 40 -3.16 1.05 -13.36
C LEU A 40 -1.78 1.76 -13.36
N GLY A 41 -1.74 3.03 -13.73
CA GLY A 41 -0.55 3.86 -13.60
C GLY A 41 -0.12 4.05 -12.14
N GLY A 42 1.18 4.26 -11.92
CA GLY A 42 1.74 4.45 -10.59
C GLY A 42 3.18 3.97 -10.49
N VAL A 43 3.74 4.05 -9.29
CA VAL A 43 5.06 3.48 -8.99
C VAL A 43 4.85 2.05 -8.51
N TRP A 44 5.36 1.09 -9.27
CA TRP A 44 5.30 -0.33 -8.96
C TRP A 44 6.65 -0.81 -8.43
N ASN A 45 6.65 -1.59 -7.35
CA ASN A 45 7.83 -2.24 -6.78
C ASN A 45 7.80 -3.75 -7.10
N ASN A 46 8.97 -4.33 -7.38
CA ASN A 46 9.17 -5.77 -7.62
C ASN A 46 9.98 -6.49 -6.51
N SER A 47 10.19 -5.84 -5.35
CA SER A 47 10.85 -6.44 -4.18
C SER A 47 10.14 -7.73 -3.75
N THR A 48 10.89 -8.84 -3.79
CA THR A 48 10.46 -10.14 -3.29
C THR A 48 11.45 -10.63 -2.23
N LEU A 49 10.96 -11.41 -1.26
CA LEU A 49 11.80 -12.16 -0.34
C LEU A 49 12.48 -13.33 -1.07
N THR A 50 11.69 -14.10 -1.81
CA THR A 50 12.15 -15.31 -2.49
C THR A 50 12.64 -14.97 -3.90
N PRO A 51 13.90 -15.27 -4.24
CA PRO A 51 14.42 -15.06 -5.60
C PRO A 51 13.72 -15.98 -6.60
N PHE A 52 13.66 -15.55 -7.86
CA PHE A 52 12.99 -16.31 -8.92
C PHE A 52 13.69 -17.64 -9.24
N GLN A 53 15.02 -17.67 -9.17
CA GLN A 53 15.82 -18.89 -9.22
C GLN A 53 16.40 -19.22 -7.85
N ARG A 54 16.57 -20.52 -7.59
CA ARG A 54 17.28 -21.01 -6.41
C ARG A 54 18.74 -20.50 -6.44
N PRO A 55 19.23 -19.86 -5.37
CA PRO A 55 20.64 -19.49 -5.25
C PRO A 55 21.55 -20.71 -5.38
N GLU A 56 22.61 -20.60 -6.19
CA GLU A 56 23.56 -21.70 -6.41
C GLU A 56 24.19 -22.21 -5.09
N ARG A 57 24.42 -21.30 -4.14
CA ARG A 57 24.95 -21.62 -2.80
C ARG A 57 24.09 -22.62 -2.00
N LEU A 58 22.79 -22.69 -2.30
CA LEU A 58 21.87 -23.60 -1.62
C LEU A 58 21.85 -24.98 -2.28
N GLY A 59 22.26 -25.12 -3.55
CA GLY A 59 22.34 -26.42 -4.25
C GLY A 59 21.17 -27.36 -3.94
N ASP A 60 21.50 -28.56 -3.47
CA ASP A 60 20.55 -29.62 -3.10
C ASP A 60 19.97 -29.48 -1.67
N GLN A 61 20.27 -28.40 -0.94
CA GLN A 61 19.73 -28.17 0.41
C GLN A 61 18.19 -28.07 0.34
N GLU A 62 17.51 -29.03 0.94
CA GLU A 62 16.05 -29.12 0.87
C GLU A 62 15.37 -28.10 1.79
N PHE A 63 15.92 -27.88 2.99
CA PHE A 63 15.36 -27.01 4.01
C PHE A 63 16.41 -26.07 4.59
N LEU A 64 15.98 -24.85 4.89
CA LEU A 64 16.70 -23.94 5.76
C LEU A 64 16.41 -24.30 7.21
N THR A 65 17.41 -24.11 8.07
CA THR A 65 17.18 -24.00 9.51
C THR A 65 16.38 -22.74 9.81
N GLU A 66 15.78 -22.68 10.99
CA GLU A 66 15.02 -21.50 11.41
C GLU A 66 15.90 -20.25 11.52
N GLU A 67 17.15 -20.42 11.96
CA GLU A 67 18.12 -19.33 12.00
C GLU A 67 18.47 -18.82 10.59
N GLU A 68 18.71 -19.72 9.63
CA GLU A 68 18.99 -19.33 8.25
C GLU A 68 17.79 -18.62 7.59
N ALA A 69 16.57 -19.10 7.83
CA ALA A 69 15.35 -18.46 7.33
C ALA A 69 15.20 -17.04 7.92
N ALA A 70 15.38 -16.89 9.23
CA ALA A 70 15.34 -15.59 9.89
C ALA A 70 16.40 -14.62 9.34
N ASN A 71 17.61 -15.11 9.05
CA ASN A 71 18.66 -14.29 8.43
C ASN A 71 18.27 -13.83 7.03
N VAL A 72 17.68 -14.70 6.20
CA VAL A 72 17.19 -14.33 4.85
C VAL A 72 16.09 -13.26 4.92
N GLU A 73 15.18 -13.38 5.89
CA GLU A 73 14.14 -12.38 6.13
C GLU A 73 14.72 -11.03 6.54
N GLN A 74 15.67 -11.02 7.47
CA GLN A 74 16.32 -9.79 7.93
C GLN A 74 17.12 -9.12 6.80
N GLU A 75 17.89 -9.88 6.03
CA GLU A 75 18.63 -9.36 4.87
C GLU A 75 17.70 -8.73 3.82
N ALA A 76 16.50 -9.28 3.65
CA ALA A 76 15.51 -8.71 2.75
C ALA A 76 14.92 -7.39 3.27
N VAL A 77 14.67 -7.29 4.58
CA VAL A 77 14.27 -6.03 5.22
C VAL A 77 15.35 -4.97 5.04
N ASP A 78 16.60 -5.28 5.40
CA ASP A 78 17.72 -4.34 5.31
C ASP A 78 17.96 -3.85 3.88
N ARG A 79 17.86 -4.77 2.90
CA ARG A 79 17.94 -4.41 1.48
C ARG A 79 16.80 -3.48 1.08
N ASN A 80 15.56 -3.76 1.48
CA ASN A 80 14.41 -2.93 1.14
C ASN A 80 14.51 -1.56 1.79
N GLU A 81 14.90 -1.46 3.06
CA GLU A 81 15.13 -0.19 3.75
C GLU A 81 16.18 0.66 3.04
N ARG A 82 17.28 0.04 2.61
CA ARG A 82 18.30 0.74 1.81
C ARG A 82 17.71 1.29 0.52
N LEU A 83 17.03 0.44 -0.27
CA LEU A 83 16.44 0.84 -1.55
C LEU A 83 15.33 1.90 -1.41
N LEU A 84 14.57 1.88 -0.32
CA LEU A 84 13.55 2.90 -0.03
C LEU A 84 14.16 4.29 0.22
N ASN A 85 15.36 4.32 0.80
CA ASN A 85 16.08 5.55 1.11
C ASN A 85 17.04 6.00 -0.02
N GLU A 86 17.21 5.18 -1.06
CA GLU A 86 17.98 5.53 -2.24
C GLU A 86 17.19 6.50 -3.15
N GLU A 87 17.91 7.37 -3.87
CA GLU A 87 17.27 8.26 -4.83
C GLU A 87 16.66 7.47 -5.99
N ALA A 88 15.50 7.91 -6.48
CA ALA A 88 14.80 7.27 -7.58
C ALA A 88 15.67 7.28 -8.85
N GLN A 89 16.25 6.13 -9.20
CA GLN A 89 16.98 5.96 -10.44
C GLN A 89 16.00 5.74 -11.58
N ARG A 90 16.08 6.58 -12.62
CA ARG A 90 15.33 6.35 -13.85
C ARG A 90 15.93 5.13 -14.54
N THR A 91 15.12 4.09 -14.74
CA THR A 91 15.51 2.98 -15.61
C THR A 91 15.63 3.51 -17.05
N GLU A 92 16.86 3.68 -17.53
CA GLU A 92 17.14 3.95 -18.94
C GLU A 92 16.87 2.66 -19.71
N ALA A 93 15.76 2.59 -20.46
CA ALA A 93 15.54 1.51 -21.40
C ALA A 93 16.63 1.60 -22.48
N GLY A 94 17.39 0.52 -22.66
CA GLY A 94 18.63 0.47 -23.45
C GLY A 94 18.58 1.22 -24.77
N GLY A 95 19.62 2.01 -25.03
CA GLY A 95 19.87 2.64 -26.32
C GLY A 95 20.10 1.60 -27.40
N ASN A 96 19.40 1.78 -28.52
CA ASN A 96 19.48 0.94 -29.71
C ASN A 96 20.83 1.08 -30.42
#